data_AF-A0AA96MMX2-F1
#
_entry.id   AF-A0AA96MMX2-F1
#
_cell.length_a   1.000
_cell.length_b   1.000
_cell.length_c   1.000
_cell.angle_alpha   90.00
_cell.angle_beta   90.00
_cell.angle_gamma   90.00
#
_symmetry.space_group_name_H-M   'P 1'
#
loop_
_entity.id
_entity.type
_entity.pdbx_description
1 polymer ?
#
loop_
_entity_poly.entity_id
_entity_poly.type
_entity_poly.pdbx_seq_one_letter_code
_entity_poly.pdbx_strand_id
1 'polypeptide(L)'
;MVILELYQNHYSKDLAAFDSFEEGKAFVAQIPGYTLENEDGFEVEYVNTKHLPDYMEIVFNGNIVPLSRFSFNSEENVDIIWKEIPNLSVKNDKVIEGDTKVDAYVVNNDEVKAYIEVREDKYCQAKDFLEGSGYEVDRSYFGSEDGEAIVYRKRDTEDWHFLCHLDPSFVEIEDVEGYVKEAMEELQ
;
A
#
# COMPACT_ATOMS: atom_id res chain seq x y z
N MET A 1 -15.98 -7.72 -2.36
CA MET A 1 -15.61 -8.66 -3.45
C MET A 1 -14.15 -9.01 -3.24
N VAL A 2 -13.76 -10.24 -3.52
CA VAL A 2 -12.37 -10.68 -3.38
C VAL A 2 -11.86 -11.12 -4.74
N ILE A 3 -10.66 -10.69 -5.11
CA ILE A 3 -9.96 -11.16 -6.29
C ILE A 3 -8.97 -12.22 -5.85
N LEU A 4 -9.03 -13.37 -6.52
CA LEU A 4 -8.01 -14.41 -6.46
C LEU A 4 -6.87 -14.02 -7.41
N GLU A 5 -5.69 -13.82 -6.86
CA GLU A 5 -4.45 -13.72 -7.60
C GLU A 5 -3.64 -15.02 -7.43
N LEU A 6 -3.09 -15.49 -8.55
CA LEU A 6 -2.05 -16.51 -8.57
C LEU A 6 -0.69 -15.82 -8.68
N TYR A 7 0.17 -16.04 -7.70
CA TYR A 7 1.49 -15.42 -7.63
C TYR A 7 2.60 -16.48 -7.62
N GLN A 8 3.63 -16.29 -8.43
CA GLN A 8 4.83 -17.12 -8.42
C GLN A 8 6.02 -16.32 -8.95
N ASN A 9 6.98 -16.03 -8.08
CA ASN A 9 8.16 -15.19 -8.38
C ASN A 9 7.79 -13.80 -8.94
N HIS A 10 8.03 -13.59 -10.24
CA HIS A 10 7.73 -12.34 -10.95
C HIS A 10 6.47 -12.47 -11.81
N TYR A 11 5.80 -13.62 -11.77
CA TYR A 11 4.53 -13.83 -12.42
C TYR A 11 3.39 -13.62 -11.43
N SER A 12 2.47 -12.72 -11.78
CA SER A 12 1.23 -12.46 -11.07
C SER A 12 0.10 -12.47 -12.08
N LYS A 13 -1.04 -13.07 -11.69
CA LYS A 13 -2.27 -13.04 -12.48
C LYS A 13 -3.49 -13.01 -11.58
N ASP A 14 -4.25 -11.93 -11.68
CA ASP A 14 -5.64 -11.89 -11.21
C ASP A 14 -6.48 -12.87 -12.05
N LEU A 15 -6.98 -13.94 -11.42
CA LEU A 15 -7.65 -15.04 -12.10
C LEU A 15 -9.17 -14.85 -12.14
N ALA A 16 -9.77 -14.54 -11.00
CA ALA A 16 -11.21 -14.49 -10.82
C ALA A 16 -11.59 -13.57 -9.65
N ALA A 17 -12.83 -13.10 -9.64
CA ALA A 17 -13.42 -12.36 -8.53
C ALA A 17 -14.62 -13.13 -7.95
N PHE A 18 -14.80 -13.04 -6.64
CA PHE A 18 -15.86 -13.70 -5.88
C PHE A 18 -16.56 -12.70 -4.97
N ASP A 19 -17.83 -12.96 -4.65
CA ASP A 19 -18.59 -12.07 -3.77
C ASP A 19 -18.12 -12.19 -2.31
N SER A 20 -17.54 -13.33 -1.94
CA SER A 20 -17.05 -13.63 -0.58
C SER A 20 -15.78 -14.51 -0.59
N PHE A 21 -15.04 -14.50 0.53
CA PHE A 21 -13.92 -15.41 0.74
C PHE A 21 -14.35 -16.87 0.77
N GLU A 22 -15.50 -17.20 1.33
CA GLU A 22 -16.00 -18.57 1.40
C GLU A 22 -16.18 -19.15 -0.02
N GLU A 23 -16.71 -18.33 -0.94
CA GLU A 23 -16.87 -18.72 -2.33
C GLU A 23 -15.53 -18.91 -3.04
N GLY A 24 -14.58 -17.98 -2.83
CA GLY A 24 -13.21 -18.11 -3.33
C GLY A 24 -12.50 -19.36 -2.81
N LYS A 25 -12.59 -19.62 -1.50
CA LYS A 25 -12.03 -20.82 -0.85
C LYS A 25 -12.63 -22.11 -1.40
N ALA A 26 -13.94 -22.13 -1.67
CA ALA A 26 -14.60 -23.27 -2.32
C ALA A 26 -14.13 -23.49 -3.77
N PHE A 27 -13.72 -22.42 -4.47
CA PHE A 27 -13.11 -22.52 -5.79
C PHE A 27 -11.69 -23.11 -5.72
N VAL A 28 -10.79 -22.55 -4.92
CA VAL A 28 -9.39 -23.00 -4.87
C VAL A 28 -9.22 -24.40 -4.29
N ALA A 29 -10.13 -24.83 -3.40
CA ALA A 29 -10.16 -26.20 -2.88
C ALA A 29 -10.36 -27.28 -3.96
N GLN A 30 -10.78 -26.91 -5.17
CA GLN A 30 -10.89 -27.83 -6.32
C GLN A 30 -9.56 -27.97 -7.09
N ILE A 31 -8.57 -27.13 -6.81
CA ILE A 31 -7.27 -27.16 -7.49
C ILE A 31 -6.40 -28.28 -6.86
N PRO A 32 -5.94 -29.27 -7.63
CA PRO A 32 -5.02 -30.30 -7.13
C PRO A 32 -3.75 -29.68 -6.56
N GLY A 33 -3.40 -30.09 -5.33
CA GLY A 33 -2.24 -29.57 -4.62
C GLY A 33 -2.46 -28.24 -3.91
N TYR A 34 -3.70 -27.74 -3.87
CA TYR A 34 -4.08 -26.66 -2.96
C TYR A 34 -3.84 -27.06 -1.50
N THR A 35 -3.18 -26.17 -0.76
CA THR A 35 -2.84 -26.31 0.66
C THR A 35 -3.06 -24.98 1.36
N LEU A 36 -3.61 -25.04 2.57
CA LEU A 36 -3.62 -23.95 3.54
C LEU A 36 -2.96 -24.47 4.81
N GLU A 37 -1.83 -23.91 5.21
CA GLU A 37 -1.08 -24.32 6.40
C GLU A 37 -0.60 -23.12 7.23
N ASN A 38 -0.14 -23.39 8.45
CA ASN A 38 0.41 -22.37 9.34
C ASN A 38 1.93 -22.48 9.38
N GLU A 39 2.63 -21.45 8.93
CA GLU A 39 4.09 -21.33 8.99
C GLU A 39 4.47 -20.14 9.87
N ASP A 40 5.27 -20.37 10.91
CA ASP A 40 5.72 -19.33 11.85
C ASP A 40 4.63 -18.41 12.43
N GLY A 41 3.40 -18.94 12.55
CA GLY A 41 2.23 -18.20 13.06
C GLY A 41 1.44 -17.43 12.00
N PHE A 42 1.79 -17.58 10.72
CA PHE A 42 1.09 -17.00 9.58
C PHE A 42 0.40 -18.09 8.76
N GLU A 43 -0.81 -17.82 8.28
CA GLU A 43 -1.47 -18.70 7.32
C GLU A 43 -0.85 -18.49 5.94
N VAL A 44 -0.37 -19.59 5.35
CA VAL A 44 0.18 -19.63 3.99
C VAL A 44 -0.75 -20.49 3.14
N GLU A 45 -1.20 -19.93 2.03
CA GLU A 45 -2.14 -20.56 1.10
C GLU A 45 -1.48 -20.67 -0.27
N TYR A 46 -1.38 -21.89 -0.82
CA TYR A 46 -0.68 -22.12 -2.08
C TYR A 46 -1.19 -23.36 -2.83
N VAL A 47 -0.75 -23.50 -4.09
CA VAL A 47 -0.93 -24.68 -4.92
C VAL A 47 0.42 -25.29 -5.28
N ASN A 48 0.61 -26.56 -4.92
CA ASN A 48 1.78 -27.33 -5.34
C ASN A 48 1.68 -27.73 -6.82
N THR A 49 2.52 -27.13 -7.65
CA THR A 49 2.49 -27.29 -9.11
C THR A 49 2.77 -28.73 -9.57
N LYS A 50 3.40 -29.57 -8.75
CA LYS A 50 3.67 -30.98 -9.06
C LYS A 50 2.40 -31.82 -9.11
N HIS A 51 1.32 -31.34 -8.50
CA HIS A 51 0.02 -32.02 -8.51
C HIS A 51 -0.90 -31.50 -9.63
N LEU A 52 -0.52 -30.40 -10.31
CA LEU A 52 -1.31 -29.86 -11.41
C LEU A 52 -1.18 -30.73 -12.68
N PRO A 53 -2.29 -31.05 -13.35
CA PRO A 53 -2.25 -31.73 -14.65
C PRO A 53 -1.80 -30.79 -15.77
N ASP A 54 -1.45 -31.38 -16.92
CA ASP A 54 -1.13 -30.63 -18.14
C ASP A 54 -2.26 -29.66 -18.53
N TYR A 55 -3.52 -30.05 -18.29
CA TYR A 55 -4.71 -29.23 -18.45
C TYR A 55 -5.81 -29.69 -17.51
N MET A 56 -6.58 -28.75 -16.96
CA MET A 56 -7.84 -29.00 -16.26
C MET A 56 -8.81 -27.84 -16.43
N GLU A 57 -10.07 -28.13 -16.14
CA GLU A 57 -11.14 -27.14 -16.08
C GLU A 57 -11.80 -27.22 -14.71
N ILE A 58 -12.02 -26.06 -14.11
CA ILE A 58 -12.86 -25.92 -12.91
C ILE A 58 -14.18 -25.34 -13.37
N VAL A 59 -15.27 -26.06 -13.12
CA VAL A 59 -16.62 -25.58 -13.39
C VAL A 59 -17.17 -24.97 -12.12
N PHE A 60 -17.35 -23.64 -12.09
CA PHE A 60 -17.80 -22.91 -10.91
C PHE A 60 -18.90 -21.91 -11.27
N ASN A 61 -20.07 -22.03 -10.62
CA ASN A 61 -21.26 -21.24 -10.95
C ASN A 61 -21.62 -21.23 -12.46
N GLY A 62 -21.36 -22.35 -13.16
CA GLY A 62 -21.60 -22.48 -14.61
C GLY A 62 -20.52 -21.86 -15.51
N ASN A 63 -19.52 -21.19 -14.94
CA ASN A 63 -18.34 -20.71 -15.67
C ASN A 63 -17.29 -21.82 -15.74
N ILE A 64 -16.52 -21.85 -16.82
CA ILE A 64 -15.43 -22.81 -17.02
C ILE A 64 -14.10 -22.05 -16.90
N VAL A 65 -13.29 -22.39 -15.91
CA VAL A 65 -11.98 -21.78 -15.68
C VAL A 65 -10.88 -22.77 -16.08
N PRO A 66 -10.13 -22.52 -17.17
CA PRO A 66 -9.05 -23.38 -17.59
C PRO A 66 -7.77 -23.11 -16.79
N LEU A 67 -7.10 -24.18 -16.36
CA LEU A 67 -5.79 -24.15 -15.73
C LEU A 67 -4.86 -25.17 -16.39
N SER A 68 -3.57 -24.86 -16.41
CA SER A 68 -2.55 -25.75 -16.96
C SER A 68 -1.28 -25.60 -16.14
N ARG A 69 -0.65 -26.72 -15.77
CA ARG A 69 0.63 -26.70 -15.06
C ARG A 69 1.74 -25.97 -15.84
N PHE A 70 1.63 -25.89 -17.16
CA PHE A 70 2.59 -25.16 -18.02
C PHE A 70 2.52 -23.64 -17.85
N SER A 71 1.55 -23.12 -17.09
CA SER A 71 1.49 -21.71 -16.71
C SER A 71 2.48 -21.36 -15.59
N PHE A 72 3.08 -22.36 -14.93
CA PHE A 72 3.87 -22.19 -13.71
C PHE A 72 5.21 -22.93 -13.80
N ASN A 73 6.16 -22.49 -12.98
CA ASN A 73 7.38 -23.22 -12.66
C ASN A 73 7.03 -24.50 -11.86
N SER A 74 7.58 -25.64 -12.27
CA SER A 74 7.30 -26.96 -11.67
C SER A 74 8.00 -27.23 -10.34
N GLU A 75 9.02 -26.43 -9.98
CA GLU A 75 9.81 -26.65 -8.78
C GLU A 75 9.33 -25.85 -7.57
N GLU A 76 8.40 -24.94 -7.77
CA GLU A 76 7.92 -24.00 -6.76
C GLU A 76 6.39 -24.03 -6.67
N ASN A 77 5.89 -23.60 -5.53
CA ASN A 77 4.45 -23.43 -5.31
C ASN A 77 3.96 -22.16 -6.03
N VAL A 78 2.65 -22.09 -6.23
CA VAL A 78 1.94 -20.87 -6.64
C VAL A 78 1.19 -20.36 -5.43
N ASP A 79 1.54 -19.18 -4.95
CA ASP A 79 0.88 -18.55 -3.82
C ASP A 79 -0.52 -18.10 -4.23
N ILE A 80 -1.46 -18.31 -3.31
CA ILE A 80 -2.85 -17.88 -3.42
C ILE A 80 -2.98 -16.57 -2.66
N ILE A 81 -3.10 -15.47 -3.39
CA ILE A 81 -3.24 -14.14 -2.81
C ILE A 81 -4.70 -13.70 -2.96
N TRP A 82 -5.31 -13.30 -1.85
CA TRP A 82 -6.64 -12.72 -1.83
C TRP A 82 -6.56 -11.21 -1.73
N LYS A 83 -7.07 -10.50 -2.74
CA LYS A 83 -7.18 -9.04 -2.75
C LYS A 83 -8.62 -8.62 -2.51
N GLU A 84 -8.89 -7.95 -1.40
CA GLU A 84 -10.20 -7.33 -1.18
C GLU A 84 -10.35 -6.10 -2.08
N ILE A 85 -11.45 -6.04 -2.83
CA ILE A 85 -11.77 -4.91 -3.71
C ILE A 85 -13.20 -4.42 -3.46
N PRO A 86 -13.39 -3.10 -3.20
CA PRO A 86 -14.71 -2.49 -3.09
C PRO A 86 -15.54 -2.60 -4.38
N ASN A 87 -16.80 -3.03 -4.26
CA ASN A 87 -17.72 -3.09 -5.40
C ASN A 87 -18.53 -1.78 -5.53
N LEU A 88 -18.07 -0.88 -6.38
CA LEU A 88 -18.72 0.43 -6.62
C LEU A 88 -20.07 0.34 -7.36
N SER A 89 -20.45 -0.84 -7.87
CA SER A 89 -21.80 -1.03 -8.45
C SER A 89 -22.87 -1.19 -7.36
N VAL A 90 -22.46 -1.49 -6.13
CA VAL A 90 -23.35 -1.58 -4.96
C VAL A 90 -23.33 -0.25 -4.22
N LYS A 91 -24.49 0.39 -4.12
CA LYS A 91 -24.62 1.64 -3.39
C LYS A 91 -24.51 1.39 -1.88
N ASN A 92 -23.53 2.03 -1.22
CA ASN A 92 -23.33 1.95 0.23
C ASN A 92 -23.25 3.33 0.94
N ASP A 93 -23.22 4.44 0.18
CA ASP A 93 -23.14 5.83 0.67
C ASP A 93 -22.02 6.08 1.71
N LYS A 94 -20.90 5.35 1.58
CA LYS A 94 -19.73 5.46 2.47
C LYS A 94 -18.45 5.65 1.66
N VAL A 95 -17.40 6.14 2.32
CA VAL A 95 -16.03 6.05 1.80
C VAL A 95 -15.69 4.57 1.62
N ILE A 96 -15.01 4.22 0.52
CA ILE A 96 -14.60 2.84 0.27
C ILE A 96 -13.51 2.41 1.25
N GLU A 97 -13.53 1.13 1.63
CA GLU A 97 -12.43 0.52 2.38
C GLU A 97 -11.15 0.48 1.53
N GLY A 98 -10.02 0.24 2.20
CA GLY A 98 -8.67 0.30 1.62
C GLY A 98 -7.96 1.60 1.95
N ASP A 99 -6.89 1.85 1.22
CA ASP A 99 -5.96 2.94 1.46
C ASP A 99 -5.71 3.79 0.20
N THR A 100 -5.22 5.00 0.45
CA THR A 100 -4.75 5.94 -0.56
C THR A 100 -3.27 6.17 -0.37
N LYS A 101 -2.50 5.99 -1.43
CA LYS A 101 -1.09 6.38 -1.48
C LYS A 101 -0.97 7.91 -1.43
N VAL A 102 -0.33 8.42 -0.38
CA VAL A 102 0.07 9.81 -0.23
C VAL A 102 1.60 9.85 -0.28
N ASP A 103 2.11 10.17 -1.47
CA ASP A 103 3.54 10.20 -1.77
C ASP A 103 4.27 8.87 -1.41
N ALA A 104 5.16 8.82 -0.42
CA ALA A 104 5.82 7.58 -0.01
C ALA A 104 4.98 6.70 0.94
N TYR A 105 3.86 7.20 1.44
CA TYR A 105 3.07 6.55 2.50
C TYR A 105 1.69 6.11 2.00
N VAL A 106 1.02 5.27 2.80
CA VAL A 106 -0.37 4.85 2.58
C VAL A 106 -1.22 5.24 3.79
N VAL A 107 -2.41 5.78 3.53
CA VAL A 107 -3.33 6.26 4.57
C VAL A 107 -4.69 5.63 4.30
N ASN A 108 -5.34 5.12 5.34
CA ASN A 108 -6.69 4.56 5.20
C ASN A 108 -7.64 5.58 4.57
N ASN A 109 -8.50 5.12 3.68
CA ASN A 109 -9.38 5.99 2.90
C ASN A 109 -10.34 6.81 3.78
N ASP A 110 -10.76 6.28 4.92
CA ASP A 110 -11.62 6.98 5.88
C ASP A 110 -10.91 8.11 6.63
N GLU A 111 -9.58 8.08 6.71
CA GLU A 111 -8.74 9.07 7.39
C GLU A 111 -8.04 10.04 6.42
N VAL A 112 -7.91 9.67 5.14
CA VAL A 112 -7.07 10.39 4.16
C VAL A 112 -7.37 11.88 4.07
N LYS A 113 -8.65 12.26 4.16
CA LYS A 113 -9.04 13.67 4.11
C LYS A 113 -8.47 14.44 5.30
N ALA A 114 -8.69 13.94 6.51
CA ALA A 114 -8.21 14.58 7.73
C ALA A 114 -6.68 14.61 7.76
N TYR A 115 -6.05 13.51 7.34
CA TYR A 115 -4.59 13.42 7.21
C TYR A 115 -4.03 14.52 6.30
N ILE A 116 -4.58 14.68 5.09
CA ILE A 116 -4.11 15.72 4.14
C ILE A 116 -4.34 17.12 4.71
N GLU A 117 -5.51 17.39 5.30
CA GLU A 117 -5.81 18.70 5.88
C GLU A 117 -4.81 19.07 7.00
N VAL A 118 -4.52 18.15 7.92
CA VAL A 118 -3.56 18.39 9.01
C VAL A 118 -2.12 18.48 8.48
N ARG A 119 -1.73 17.61 7.54
CA ARG A 119 -0.40 17.63 6.91
C ARG A 119 -0.10 18.98 6.25
N GLU A 120 -1.04 19.49 5.47
CA GLU A 120 -0.87 20.74 4.75
C GLU A 120 -0.93 21.96 5.69
N ASP A 121 -1.81 21.94 6.69
CA ASP A 121 -1.86 23.00 7.72
C ASP A 121 -0.53 23.09 8.49
N LYS A 122 0.01 21.96 8.94
CA LYS A 122 1.30 21.93 9.65
C LYS A 122 2.47 22.34 8.76
N TYR A 123 2.47 21.96 7.48
CA TYR A 123 3.47 22.46 6.53
C TYR A 123 3.41 23.99 6.43
N CYS A 124 2.21 24.56 6.31
CA CYS A 124 2.03 26.02 6.27
C CYS A 124 2.54 26.67 7.55
N GLN A 125 2.23 26.12 8.74
CA GLN A 125 2.75 26.64 10.01
C GLN A 125 4.28 26.62 10.08
N ALA A 126 4.91 25.50 9.72
CA ALA A 126 6.37 25.38 9.71
C ALA A 126 7.01 26.36 8.71
N LYS A 127 6.43 26.48 7.52
CA LYS A 127 6.88 27.40 6.47
C LYS A 127 6.79 28.86 6.93
N ASP A 128 5.63 29.28 7.45
CA ASP A 128 5.41 30.65 7.91
C ASP A 128 6.38 31.02 9.04
N PHE A 129 6.63 30.10 9.98
CA PHE A 129 7.59 30.31 11.07
C PHE A 129 9.03 30.50 10.55
N LEU A 130 9.48 29.64 9.62
CA LEU A 130 10.82 29.72 9.02
C LEU A 130 11.00 30.97 8.16
N GLU A 131 10.03 31.29 7.30
CA GLU A 131 10.07 32.50 6.46
C GLU A 131 10.01 33.77 7.31
N GLY A 132 9.22 33.77 8.39
CA GLY A 132 9.22 34.85 9.39
C GLY A 132 10.56 35.01 10.11
N SER A 133 11.33 33.93 10.22
CA SER A 133 12.66 33.88 10.87
C SER A 133 13.82 34.19 9.91
N GLY A 134 13.54 34.59 8.66
CA GLY A 134 14.58 35.02 7.70
C GLY A 134 15.13 33.90 6.83
N TYR A 135 14.43 32.76 6.75
CA TYR A 135 14.76 31.65 5.85
C TYR A 135 13.91 31.69 4.58
N GLU A 136 14.35 30.92 3.59
CA GLU A 136 13.54 30.47 2.45
C GLU A 136 13.25 28.98 2.64
N VAL A 137 12.04 28.56 2.28
CA VAL A 137 11.55 27.19 2.50
C VAL A 137 11.05 26.62 1.18
N ASP A 138 11.39 25.37 0.91
CA ASP A 138 10.91 24.61 -0.24
C ASP A 138 10.38 23.24 0.17
N ARG A 139 9.51 22.68 -0.66
CA ARG A 139 9.03 21.30 -0.56
C ARG A 139 9.71 20.47 -1.64
N SER A 140 10.55 19.53 -1.23
CA SER A 140 11.39 18.73 -2.13
C SER A 140 11.11 17.23 -1.98
N TYR A 141 11.71 16.41 -2.85
CA TYR A 141 11.71 14.93 -2.77
C TYR A 141 10.38 14.21 -3.04
N PHE A 142 9.40 14.87 -3.65
CA PHE A 142 8.17 14.22 -4.10
C PHE A 142 8.47 13.01 -5.02
N GLY A 143 7.91 11.86 -4.67
CA GLY A 143 8.10 10.60 -5.37
C GLY A 143 9.42 9.87 -5.06
N SER A 144 10.17 10.31 -4.06
CA SER A 144 11.34 9.57 -3.56
C SER A 144 10.93 8.37 -2.70
N GLU A 145 11.90 7.53 -2.31
CA GLU A 145 11.66 6.37 -1.43
C GLU A 145 11.17 6.79 -0.04
N ASP A 146 11.75 7.86 0.50
CA ASP A 146 11.42 8.40 1.83
C ASP A 146 10.35 9.50 1.80
N GLY A 147 9.94 9.91 0.59
CA GLY A 147 8.90 10.90 0.38
C GLY A 147 9.32 12.37 0.53
N GLU A 148 8.34 13.25 0.44
CA GLU A 148 8.49 14.70 0.46
C GLU A 148 9.13 15.17 1.77
N ALA A 149 9.96 16.20 1.68
CA ALA A 149 10.55 16.84 2.84
C ALA A 149 10.47 18.36 2.76
N ILE A 150 10.47 18.97 3.95
CA ILE A 150 10.72 20.39 4.12
C ILE A 150 12.23 20.61 4.09
N VAL A 151 12.67 21.44 3.16
CA VAL A 151 14.05 21.95 3.14
C VAL A 151 14.03 23.45 3.33
N TYR A 152 15.06 23.98 3.97
CA TYR A 152 15.17 25.41 4.24
C TYR A 152 16.60 25.90 4.02
N ARG A 153 16.74 27.18 3.70
CA ARG A 153 18.04 27.84 3.63
C ARG A 153 17.93 29.25 4.19
N LYS A 154 19.04 29.78 4.70
CA LYS A 154 19.06 31.19 5.11
C LYS A 154 18.97 32.06 3.86
N ARG A 155 18.26 33.20 3.95
CA ARG A 155 18.24 34.16 2.85
C ARG A 155 19.66 34.58 2.48
N ASP A 156 19.89 34.72 1.18
CA ASP A 156 21.19 35.07 0.59
C ASP A 156 22.30 34.01 0.78
N THR A 157 21.98 32.77 1.17
CA THR A 157 22.91 31.64 1.16
C THR A 157 22.54 30.59 0.11
N GLU A 158 23.49 29.77 -0.32
CA GLU A 158 23.26 28.73 -1.34
C GLU A 158 22.87 27.37 -0.73
N ASP A 159 23.32 27.09 0.49
CA ASP A 159 23.16 25.77 1.11
C ASP A 159 21.74 25.54 1.64
N TRP A 160 21.12 24.47 1.16
CA TRP A 160 19.84 23.96 1.66
C TRP A 160 20.08 22.92 2.76
N HIS A 161 19.26 23.00 3.79
CA HIS A 161 19.25 22.09 4.92
C HIS A 161 17.93 21.31 4.93
N PHE A 162 18.04 20.01 5.20
CA PHE A 162 16.88 19.17 5.48
C PHE A 162 16.34 19.51 6.87
N LEU A 163 15.02 19.66 6.98
CA LEU A 163 14.34 19.81 8.27
C LEU A 163 13.73 18.48 8.69
N CYS A 164 12.75 17.99 7.91
CA CYS A 164 12.00 16.78 8.20
C CYS A 164 11.23 16.30 6.97
N HIS A 165 10.86 15.02 6.95
CA HIS A 165 9.90 14.48 6.00
C HIS A 165 8.47 14.89 6.38
N LEU A 166 7.61 15.01 5.37
CA LEU A 166 6.17 15.21 5.53
C LEU A 166 5.46 13.85 5.68
N ASP A 167 5.98 13.05 6.61
CA ASP A 167 5.57 11.68 6.90
C ASP A 167 4.39 11.61 7.89
N PRO A 168 3.88 10.41 8.25
CA PRO A 168 2.81 10.30 9.23
C PRO A 168 3.18 10.86 10.62
N SER A 169 4.44 10.80 11.05
CA SER A 169 4.87 11.35 12.33
C SER A 169 4.83 12.88 12.35
N PHE A 170 5.08 13.54 11.22
CA PHE A 170 4.90 15.00 11.08
C PHE A 170 3.44 15.41 11.36
N VAL A 171 2.48 14.59 10.94
CA VAL A 171 1.05 14.80 11.18
C VAL A 171 0.67 14.61 12.65
N GLU A 172 1.54 14.05 13.49
CA GLU A 172 1.32 13.89 14.94
C GLU A 172 1.88 15.04 15.79
N ILE A 173 2.73 15.91 15.24
CA ILE A 173 3.40 17.01 15.99
C ILE A 173 2.40 18.04 16.54
N GLU A 174 2.28 18.18 17.85
CA GLU A 174 1.34 19.15 18.46
C GLU A 174 1.83 20.61 18.36
N ASP A 175 3.10 20.87 18.68
CA ASP A 175 3.74 22.19 18.59
C ASP A 175 4.73 22.23 17.42
N VAL A 176 4.25 22.70 16.27
CA VAL A 176 5.06 22.78 15.04
C VAL A 176 6.21 23.76 15.21
N GLU A 177 6.00 24.94 15.81
CA GLU A 177 7.08 25.91 15.98
C GLU A 177 8.16 25.42 16.95
N GLY A 178 7.76 24.77 18.05
CA GLY A 178 8.67 24.14 19.00
C GLY A 178 9.52 23.08 18.30
N TYR A 179 8.87 22.17 17.57
CA TYR A 179 9.55 21.16 16.77
C TYR A 179 10.57 21.74 15.79
N VAL A 180 10.18 22.77 15.02
CA VAL A 180 11.09 23.39 14.05
C VAL A 180 12.32 23.98 14.74
N LYS A 181 12.15 24.64 15.90
CA LYS A 181 13.29 25.19 16.66
C LYS A 181 14.23 24.08 17.12
N GLU A 182 13.70 23.02 17.71
CA GLU A 182 14.48 21.87 18.18
C GLU A 182 15.26 21.23 17.03
N ALA A 183 14.58 20.93 15.91
CA ALA A 183 15.20 20.33 14.72
C ALA A 183 16.32 21.22 14.14
N MET A 184 16.17 22.55 14.18
CA MET A 184 17.21 23.48 13.72
C MET A 184 18.40 23.59 14.67
N GLU A 185 18.21 23.36 15.97
CA GLU A 185 19.29 23.37 16.98
C GLU A 185 20.14 22.10 16.92
N GLU A 186 19.55 20.94 16.60
CA GLU A 186 20.27 19.67 16.44
C GLU A 186 21.21 19.65 15.21
N LEU A 187 21.02 20.58 14.26
CA LEU A 187 21.79 20.71 13.03
C LEU A 187 22.97 21.70 13.11
N GLN A 188 23.17 22.39 14.26
CA GLN A 188 24.28 23.32 14.52
C GLN A 188 25.48 22.66 15.18
#